data_AF-A0A956HZ99-F1
#
_entry.id   AF-A0A956HZ99-F1
#
_cell.length_a   1.000
_cell.length_b   1.000
_cell.length_c   1.000
_cell.angle_alpha   90.00
_cell.angle_beta   90.00
_cell.angle_gamma   90.00
#
_symmetry.space_group_name_H-M   'P 1'
#
loop_
_entity.id
_entity.type
_entity.pdbx_description
1 polymer ?
#
loop_
_entity_poly.entity_id
_entity_poly.type
_entity_poly.pdbx_seq_one_letter_code
_entity_poly.pdbx_strand_id
1 'polypeptide(L)'
;ARGRQWSEADADMDRALSVLSDLSTSRRMTNEIEDLIDRLNAALGGANRVHAFADLRRDRERSVALRNQLAVIRAELLARESATTGNAELDKVRAERRQLEPLLKKMPRSDEDFEVRDQQLFARYREMSKELSALGVEVMGLEARLTALERYSADSKTPAATEALKAELEQHRAAAKSFRKDITEYVRLIELARLQVGVGDSRYQRDDRNRAQYLELIARERQLMASLGIRRDSGVDAGLERAARLDASLAQRDAAVDVIVEERISGMRSVIDEETEKLAGYRTSLDSLSGEAEEVVGGVTYANFESVRKRFYDLVLRADVGRIDIAWARREEHRMKVDTLTRARSSELQAIDGEFEEISDTGTSTEPEAAQ
;
A
#
# COMPACT_ATOMS: atom_id res chain seq x y z
N ALA A 1 43.86 22.68 10.30
CA ALA A 1 43.70 21.35 9.66
C ALA A 1 42.44 20.60 10.12
N ARG A 2 42.14 20.49 11.42
CA ARG A 2 41.03 19.66 11.96
C ARG A 2 39.60 20.00 11.50
N GLY A 3 39.32 21.22 11.06
CA GLY A 3 37.98 21.63 10.58
C GLY A 3 37.61 21.17 9.16
N ARG A 4 38.59 20.93 8.27
CA ARG A 4 38.29 20.44 6.90
C ARG A 4 37.91 18.97 6.89
N GLN A 5 38.62 18.16 7.67
CA GLN A 5 38.36 16.73 7.86
C GLN A 5 36.97 16.44 8.48
N TRP A 6 36.36 17.45 9.13
CA TRP A 6 35.00 17.42 9.65
C TRP A 6 33.96 17.57 8.55
N SER A 7 34.09 18.62 7.76
CA SER A 7 33.22 18.87 6.61
C SER A 7 33.25 17.70 5.63
N GLU A 8 34.39 17.02 5.51
CA GLU A 8 34.56 15.87 4.64
C GLU A 8 33.84 14.62 5.18
N ALA A 9 34.02 14.25 6.45
CA ALA A 9 33.38 13.07 7.04
C ALA A 9 31.85 13.17 7.16
N ASP A 10 31.33 14.37 7.48
CA ASP A 10 29.88 14.63 7.49
C ASP A 10 29.32 14.59 6.06
N ALA A 11 30.02 15.19 5.09
CA ALA A 11 29.62 15.14 3.68
C ALA A 11 29.73 13.74 3.06
N ASP A 12 30.64 12.88 3.54
CA ASP A 12 30.72 11.48 3.12
C ASP A 12 29.53 10.68 3.66
N MET A 13 29.15 10.90 4.92
CA MET A 13 27.97 10.28 5.53
C MET A 13 26.67 10.72 4.82
N ASP A 14 26.52 12.01 4.54
CA ASP A 14 25.36 12.55 3.81
C ASP A 14 25.24 11.95 2.40
N ARG A 15 26.36 11.81 1.69
CA ARG A 15 26.40 11.16 0.37
C ARG A 15 26.01 9.68 0.47
N ALA A 16 26.51 8.97 1.47
CA ALA A 16 26.16 7.56 1.72
C ALA A 16 24.66 7.39 1.97
N LEU A 17 24.07 8.26 2.80
CA LEU A 17 22.63 8.27 3.07
C LEU A 17 21.80 8.61 1.84
N SER A 18 22.27 9.54 0.99
CA SER A 18 21.62 9.86 -0.28
C SER A 18 21.55 8.65 -1.20
N VAL A 19 22.64 7.90 -1.35
CA VAL A 19 22.68 6.68 -2.18
C VAL A 19 21.70 5.63 -1.68
N LEU A 20 21.61 5.42 -0.36
CA LEU A 20 20.62 4.50 0.22
C LEU A 20 19.18 4.95 -0.04
N SER A 21 18.92 6.26 0.05
CA SER A 21 17.62 6.84 -0.27
C SER A 21 17.25 6.62 -1.73
N ASP A 22 18.17 6.89 -2.66
CA ASP A 22 17.97 6.72 -4.11
C ASP A 22 17.73 5.24 -4.47
N LEU A 23 18.47 4.33 -3.84
CA LEU A 23 18.29 2.90 -3.99
C LEU A 23 16.93 2.43 -3.46
N SER A 24 16.51 2.92 -2.29
CA SER A 24 15.20 2.62 -1.72
C SER A 24 14.06 3.12 -2.61
N THR A 25 14.25 4.28 -3.24
CA THR A 25 13.30 4.87 -4.19
C THR A 25 13.24 4.04 -5.46
N SER A 26 14.38 3.62 -6.00
CA SER A 26 14.48 2.77 -7.19
C SER A 26 13.84 1.39 -6.97
N ARG A 27 14.02 0.79 -5.79
CA ARG A 27 13.31 -0.44 -5.40
C ARG A 27 11.80 -0.23 -5.35
N ARG A 28 11.34 0.87 -4.78
CA ARG A 28 9.90 1.21 -4.75
C ARG A 28 9.34 1.34 -6.16
N MET A 29 10.00 2.10 -7.04
CA MET A 29 9.60 2.25 -8.44
C MET A 29 9.55 0.91 -9.17
N THR A 30 10.54 0.03 -8.94
CA THR A 30 10.56 -1.31 -9.55
C THR A 30 9.36 -2.16 -9.10
N ASN A 31 9.00 -2.09 -7.82
CA ASN A 31 7.81 -2.79 -7.31
C ASN A 31 6.50 -2.19 -7.84
N GLU A 32 6.44 -0.86 -7.99
CA GLU A 32 5.29 -0.18 -8.59
C GLU A 32 5.12 -0.57 -10.08
N ILE A 33 6.22 -0.70 -10.83
CA ILE A 33 6.19 -1.16 -12.22
C ILE A 33 5.72 -2.62 -12.29
N GLU A 34 6.15 -3.49 -11.37
CA GLU A 34 5.65 -4.88 -11.33
C GLU A 34 4.14 -4.93 -11.05
N ASP A 35 3.63 -4.17 -10.08
CA ASP A 35 2.19 -4.10 -9.82
C ASP A 35 1.43 -3.57 -11.05
N LEU A 36 2.01 -2.60 -11.77
CA LEU A 36 1.44 -2.10 -13.02
C LEU A 36 1.42 -3.16 -14.12
N ILE A 37 2.50 -3.93 -14.29
CA ILE A 37 2.57 -5.04 -15.25
C ILE A 37 1.51 -6.10 -14.91
N ASP A 38 1.37 -6.47 -13.64
CA ASP A 38 0.35 -7.41 -13.17
C ASP A 38 -1.07 -6.92 -13.47
N ARG A 39 -1.34 -5.63 -13.25
CA ARG A 39 -2.63 -5.00 -13.56
C ARG A 39 -2.91 -4.96 -15.06
N LEU A 40 -1.90 -4.62 -15.88
CA LEU A 40 -2.03 -4.65 -17.33
C LEU A 40 -2.28 -6.06 -17.84
N ASN A 41 -1.53 -7.04 -17.37
CA ASN A 41 -1.72 -8.44 -17.73
C ASN A 41 -3.12 -8.95 -17.36
N ALA A 42 -3.63 -8.58 -16.19
CA ALA A 42 -4.98 -8.93 -15.78
C ALA A 42 -6.07 -8.23 -16.61
N ALA A 43 -5.86 -6.98 -17.00
CA ALA A 43 -6.77 -6.24 -17.87
C ALA A 43 -6.80 -6.82 -19.30
N LEU A 44 -5.63 -7.18 -19.85
CA LEU A 44 -5.48 -7.72 -21.21
C LEU A 44 -5.78 -9.23 -21.30
N GLY A 45 -5.65 -9.97 -20.20
CA GLY A 45 -5.93 -11.41 -20.12
C GLY A 45 -7.38 -11.74 -19.74
N GLY A 46 -8.16 -10.77 -19.28
CA GLY A 46 -9.55 -10.97 -18.84
C GLY A 46 -10.52 -11.34 -19.98
N ALA A 47 -11.74 -11.74 -19.63
CA ALA A 47 -12.79 -11.98 -20.63
C ALA A 47 -13.23 -10.70 -21.36
N ASN A 48 -13.10 -9.54 -20.70
CA ASN A 48 -13.56 -8.24 -21.19
C ASN A 48 -12.39 -7.37 -21.69
N ARG A 49 -11.68 -7.83 -22.72
CA ARG A 49 -10.46 -7.18 -23.21
C ARG A 49 -10.73 -5.88 -23.95
N VAL A 50 -11.92 -5.75 -24.55
CA VAL A 50 -12.35 -4.54 -25.26
C VAL A 50 -12.40 -3.33 -24.32
N HIS A 51 -12.67 -3.55 -23.03
CA HIS A 51 -12.76 -2.50 -22.02
C HIS A 51 -11.45 -1.75 -21.78
N ALA A 52 -10.29 -2.37 -22.06
CA ALA A 52 -8.99 -1.71 -21.96
C ALA A 52 -8.83 -0.53 -22.93
N PHE A 53 -9.63 -0.50 -24.01
CA PHE A 53 -9.56 0.50 -25.07
C PHE A 53 -10.82 1.36 -25.07
N ALA A 54 -10.71 2.63 -24.63
CA ALA A 54 -11.87 3.50 -24.44
C ALA A 54 -12.68 3.77 -25.74
N ASP A 55 -12.00 3.81 -26.89
CA ASP A 55 -12.61 3.94 -28.22
C ASP A 55 -13.45 2.70 -28.58
N LEU A 56 -12.86 1.51 -28.44
CA LEU A 56 -13.51 0.24 -28.79
C LEU A 56 -14.61 -0.13 -27.78
N ARG A 57 -14.44 0.24 -26.51
CA ARG A 57 -15.46 0.11 -25.47
C ARG A 57 -16.74 0.85 -25.85
N ARG A 58 -16.64 2.11 -26.24
CA ARG A 58 -17.81 2.92 -26.65
C ARG A 58 -18.52 2.32 -27.85
N ASP A 59 -17.76 1.81 -28.82
CA ASP A 59 -18.34 1.14 -29.99
C ASP A 59 -19.09 -0.14 -29.59
N ARG A 60 -18.56 -0.91 -28.63
CA ARG A 60 -19.21 -2.11 -28.08
C ARG A 60 -20.47 -1.78 -27.27
N GLU A 61 -20.41 -0.75 -26.42
CA GLU A 61 -21.58 -0.25 -25.67
C GLU A 61 -22.72 0.14 -26.60
N ARG A 62 -22.42 0.92 -27.66
CA ARG A 62 -23.42 1.32 -28.67
C ARG A 62 -24.00 0.13 -29.42
N SER A 63 -23.16 -0.83 -29.81
CA SER A 63 -23.61 -2.07 -30.45
C SER A 63 -24.60 -2.84 -29.55
N VAL A 64 -24.27 -3.01 -28.27
CA VAL A 64 -25.16 -3.66 -27.29
C VAL A 64 -26.42 -2.84 -27.02
N ALA A 65 -26.32 -1.51 -26.93
CA ALA A 65 -27.46 -0.61 -26.79
C ALA A 65 -28.47 -0.81 -27.92
N LEU A 66 -27.99 -0.83 -29.17
CA LEU A 66 -28.82 -1.03 -30.35
C LEU A 66 -29.45 -2.42 -30.36
N ARG A 67 -28.73 -3.48 -30.00
CA ARG A 67 -29.30 -4.82 -29.85
C ARG A 67 -30.40 -4.88 -28.79
N ASN A 68 -30.22 -4.20 -27.67
CA ASN A 68 -31.21 -4.13 -26.61
C ASN A 68 -32.46 -3.35 -27.06
N GLN A 69 -32.28 -2.26 -27.80
CA GLN A 69 -33.39 -1.54 -28.42
C GLN A 69 -34.14 -2.42 -29.44
N LEU A 70 -33.42 -3.16 -30.30
CA LEU A 70 -34.01 -4.10 -31.25
C LEU A 70 -34.80 -5.21 -30.55
N ALA A 71 -34.34 -5.71 -29.41
CA ALA A 71 -35.08 -6.69 -28.62
C ALA A 71 -36.43 -6.13 -28.10
N VAL A 72 -36.46 -4.86 -27.68
CA VAL A 72 -37.71 -4.19 -27.27
C VAL A 72 -38.65 -3.99 -28.45
N ILE A 73 -38.14 -3.53 -29.60
CA ILE A 73 -38.94 -3.37 -30.82
C ILE A 73 -39.55 -4.71 -31.26
N ARG A 74 -38.79 -5.81 -31.19
CA ARG A 74 -39.33 -7.16 -31.46
C ARG A 74 -40.47 -7.52 -30.52
N ALA A 75 -40.34 -7.24 -29.23
CA ALA A 75 -41.40 -7.49 -28.25
C ALA A 75 -42.67 -6.70 -28.59
N GLU A 76 -42.54 -5.42 -28.97
CA GLU A 76 -43.66 -4.59 -29.38
C GLU A 76 -44.34 -5.08 -30.67
N LEU A 77 -43.55 -5.50 -31.66
CA LEU A 77 -44.07 -6.08 -32.91
C LEU A 77 -44.84 -7.38 -32.64
N LEU A 78 -44.29 -8.26 -31.80
CA LEU A 78 -44.92 -9.53 -31.44
C LEU A 78 -46.16 -9.36 -30.56
N ALA A 79 -46.21 -8.32 -29.73
CA ALA A 79 -47.37 -8.01 -28.91
C ALA A 79 -48.61 -7.70 -29.80
N ARG A 80 -48.41 -7.04 -30.94
CA ARG A 80 -49.48 -6.72 -31.91
C ARG A 80 -50.10 -7.94 -32.57
N GLU A 81 -49.33 -9.01 -32.73
CA GLU A 81 -49.78 -10.27 -33.34
C GLU A 81 -50.34 -11.27 -32.30
N SER A 82 -50.24 -10.94 -31.02
CA SER A 82 -50.50 -11.92 -29.95
C SER A 82 -51.99 -12.09 -29.63
N ALA A 83 -52.64 -13.00 -30.34
CA ALA A 83 -53.98 -13.52 -30.02
C ALA A 83 -53.91 -15.00 -29.59
N THR A 84 -54.68 -15.38 -28.56
CA THR A 84 -54.79 -16.77 -28.10
C THR A 84 -55.27 -17.65 -29.25
N THR A 85 -54.52 -18.69 -29.57
CA THR A 85 -54.72 -19.51 -30.79
C THR A 85 -55.33 -20.87 -30.50
N GLY A 86 -55.53 -21.20 -29.21
CA GLY A 86 -56.12 -22.46 -28.75
C GLY A 86 -55.17 -23.67 -28.83
N ASN A 87 -53.90 -23.45 -29.18
CA ASN A 87 -52.87 -24.48 -29.23
C ASN A 87 -51.97 -24.35 -27.99
N ALA A 88 -51.98 -25.39 -27.15
CA ALA A 88 -51.25 -25.42 -25.88
C ALA A 88 -49.72 -25.28 -26.04
N GLU A 89 -49.13 -25.82 -27.12
CA GLU A 89 -47.67 -25.70 -27.35
C GLU A 89 -47.29 -24.27 -27.76
N LEU A 90 -48.05 -23.67 -28.67
CA LEU A 90 -47.83 -22.29 -29.10
C LEU A 90 -48.04 -21.29 -27.95
N ASP A 91 -49.08 -21.50 -27.14
CA ASP A 91 -49.36 -20.66 -25.97
C ASP A 91 -48.27 -20.81 -24.89
N LYS A 92 -47.70 -22.01 -24.72
CA LYS A 92 -46.54 -22.24 -23.83
C LYS A 92 -45.30 -21.47 -24.30
N VAL A 93 -44.92 -21.58 -25.57
CA VAL A 93 -43.76 -20.85 -26.12
C VAL A 93 -43.94 -19.33 -26.00
N ARG A 94 -45.16 -18.84 -26.24
CA ARG A 94 -45.50 -17.41 -26.04
C ARG A 94 -45.41 -16.99 -24.57
N ALA A 95 -45.83 -17.85 -23.65
CA ALA A 95 -45.70 -17.58 -22.22
C ALA A 95 -44.23 -17.52 -21.78
N GLU A 96 -43.41 -18.49 -22.19
CA GLU A 96 -41.96 -18.49 -21.95
C GLU A 96 -41.28 -17.24 -22.52
N ARG A 97 -41.66 -16.85 -23.75
CA ARG A 97 -41.15 -15.62 -24.39
C ARG A 97 -41.51 -14.37 -23.59
N ARG A 98 -42.77 -14.26 -23.14
CA ARG A 98 -43.26 -13.13 -22.32
C ARG A 98 -42.59 -13.06 -20.95
N GLN A 99 -42.12 -14.18 -20.39
CA GLN A 99 -41.34 -14.17 -19.15
C GLN A 99 -39.96 -13.51 -19.30
N LEU A 100 -39.36 -13.55 -20.50
CA LEU A 100 -38.08 -12.91 -20.78
C LEU A 100 -38.20 -11.42 -21.10
N GLU A 101 -39.36 -10.93 -21.56
CA GLU A 101 -39.56 -9.52 -21.94
C GLU A 101 -39.25 -8.50 -20.82
N PRO A 102 -39.66 -8.71 -19.54
CA PRO A 102 -39.30 -7.81 -18.45
C PRO A 102 -37.81 -7.74 -18.19
N LEU A 103 -37.07 -8.83 -18.43
CA LEU A 103 -35.61 -8.86 -18.28
C LEU A 103 -34.95 -8.05 -19.39
N LEU A 104 -35.40 -8.20 -20.64
CA LEU A 104 -34.91 -7.45 -21.79
C LEU A 104 -35.17 -5.94 -21.65
N LYS A 105 -36.33 -5.55 -21.11
CA LYS A 105 -36.66 -4.12 -20.86
C LYS A 105 -35.77 -3.45 -19.82
N LYS A 106 -35.17 -4.21 -18.90
CA LYS A 106 -34.23 -3.71 -17.88
C LYS A 106 -32.78 -3.64 -18.37
N MET A 107 -32.49 -4.10 -19.58
CA MET A 107 -31.15 -4.01 -20.16
C MET A 107 -30.84 -2.55 -20.55
N PRO A 108 -29.56 -2.13 -20.43
CA PRO A 108 -29.15 -0.77 -20.77
C PRO A 108 -29.33 -0.49 -22.27
N ARG A 109 -29.88 0.67 -22.63
CA ARG A 109 -30.20 1.07 -24.01
C ARG A 109 -29.61 2.41 -24.43
N SER A 110 -28.97 3.11 -23.50
CA SER A 110 -28.26 4.37 -23.72
C SER A 110 -26.93 4.34 -22.96
N ASP A 111 -25.99 5.20 -23.35
CA ASP A 111 -24.70 5.34 -22.67
C ASP A 111 -24.88 5.62 -21.15
N GLU A 112 -25.88 6.44 -20.78
CA GLU A 112 -26.22 6.73 -19.39
C GLU A 112 -26.68 5.49 -18.61
N ASP A 113 -27.45 4.59 -19.23
CA ASP A 113 -27.89 3.35 -18.58
C ASP A 113 -26.70 2.43 -18.25
N PHE A 114 -25.68 2.38 -19.13
CA PHE A 114 -24.45 1.62 -18.88
C PHE A 114 -23.67 2.23 -17.70
N GLU A 115 -23.50 3.55 -17.70
CA GLU A 115 -22.81 4.26 -16.62
C GLU A 115 -23.48 4.02 -15.27
N VAL A 116 -24.81 4.15 -15.17
CA VAL A 116 -25.56 3.89 -13.94
C VAL A 116 -25.38 2.45 -13.48
N ARG A 117 -25.48 1.49 -14.41
CA ARG A 117 -25.33 0.06 -14.10
C ARG A 117 -23.93 -0.30 -13.64
N ASP A 118 -22.91 0.33 -14.18
CA ASP A 118 -21.52 0.10 -13.78
C ASP A 118 -21.19 0.79 -12.46
N GLN A 119 -21.71 2.01 -12.23
CA GLN A 119 -21.61 2.71 -10.94
C GLN A 119 -22.22 1.91 -9.79
N GLN A 120 -23.35 1.22 -10.01
CA GLN A 120 -23.94 0.33 -9.01
C GLN A 120 -22.99 -0.82 -8.62
N LEU A 121 -22.24 -1.37 -9.57
CA LEU A 121 -21.26 -2.42 -9.28
C LEU A 121 -20.02 -1.83 -8.59
N PHE A 122 -19.53 -0.67 -9.03
CA PHE A 122 -18.44 0.03 -8.35
C PHE A 122 -18.80 0.42 -6.92
N ALA A 123 -20.07 0.76 -6.63
CA ALA A 123 -20.54 1.00 -5.28
C ALA A 123 -20.41 -0.26 -4.41
N ARG A 124 -20.75 -1.45 -4.94
CA ARG A 124 -20.57 -2.73 -4.22
C ARG A 124 -19.10 -3.04 -3.96
N TYR A 125 -18.22 -2.81 -4.93
CA TYR A 125 -16.77 -2.98 -4.73
C TYR A 125 -16.21 -2.01 -3.69
N ARG A 126 -16.70 -0.77 -3.65
CA ARG A 126 -16.32 0.19 -2.60
C ARG A 126 -16.75 -0.27 -1.21
N GLU A 127 -17.96 -0.82 -1.08
CA GLU A 127 -18.41 -1.35 0.21
C GLU A 127 -17.58 -2.57 0.63
N MET A 128 -17.35 -3.53 -0.26
CA MET A 128 -16.48 -4.68 0.02
C MET A 128 -15.06 -4.24 0.41
N SER A 129 -14.50 -3.23 -0.25
CA SER A 129 -13.19 -2.68 0.10
C SER A 129 -13.18 -2.03 1.48
N LYS A 130 -14.27 -1.36 1.87
CA LYS A 130 -14.43 -0.78 3.20
C LYS A 130 -14.54 -1.85 4.28
N GLU A 131 -15.30 -2.91 4.03
CA GLU A 131 -15.41 -4.07 4.92
C GLU A 131 -14.05 -4.76 5.12
N LEU A 132 -13.29 -4.99 4.05
CA LEU A 132 -11.94 -5.55 4.12
C LEU A 132 -10.97 -4.65 4.90
N SER A 133 -11.07 -3.34 4.74
CA SER A 133 -10.25 -2.39 5.50
C SER A 133 -10.58 -2.45 7.01
N ALA A 134 -11.87 -2.53 7.35
CA ALA A 134 -12.30 -2.70 8.74
C ALA A 134 -11.77 -4.02 9.33
N LEU A 135 -11.87 -5.12 8.58
CA LEU A 135 -11.32 -6.42 8.98
C LEU A 135 -9.79 -6.37 9.15
N GLY A 136 -9.09 -5.61 8.29
CA GLY A 136 -7.65 -5.38 8.40
C GLY A 136 -7.26 -4.71 9.72
N VAL A 137 -8.03 -3.70 10.15
CA VAL A 137 -7.84 -3.04 11.44
C VAL A 137 -8.10 -4.01 12.60
N GLU A 138 -9.13 -4.85 12.50
CA GLU A 138 -9.43 -5.86 13.51
C GLU A 138 -8.29 -6.89 13.66
N VAL A 139 -7.75 -7.39 12.54
CA VAL A 139 -6.61 -8.32 12.54
C VAL A 139 -5.37 -7.68 13.16
N MET A 140 -5.06 -6.42 12.81
CA MET A 140 -3.96 -5.68 13.46
C MET A 140 -4.17 -5.56 14.98
N GLY A 141 -5.41 -5.34 15.42
CA GLY A 141 -5.77 -5.31 16.84
C GLY A 141 -5.56 -6.67 17.52
N LEU A 142 -5.92 -7.77 16.87
CA LEU A 142 -5.68 -9.13 17.37
C LEU A 142 -4.19 -9.41 17.51
N GLU A 143 -3.37 -9.04 16.54
CA GLU A 143 -1.92 -9.24 16.57
C GLU A 143 -1.24 -8.43 17.68
N ALA A 144 -1.70 -7.20 17.92
CA ALA A 144 -1.23 -6.38 19.04
C ALA A 144 -1.56 -7.04 20.39
N ARG A 145 -2.77 -7.60 20.53
CA ARG A 145 -3.18 -8.34 21.75
C ARG A 145 -2.37 -9.62 21.93
N LEU A 146 -2.11 -10.36 20.86
CA LEU A 146 -1.26 -11.57 20.88
C LEU A 146 0.17 -11.21 21.32
N THR A 147 0.75 -10.16 20.77
CA THR A 147 2.09 -9.67 21.15
C THR A 147 2.15 -9.25 22.62
N ALA A 148 1.09 -8.60 23.13
CA ALA A 148 1.00 -8.23 24.54
C ALA A 148 0.87 -9.44 25.47
N LEU A 149 0.06 -10.45 25.08
CA LEU A 149 -0.09 -11.72 25.81
C LEU A 149 1.21 -12.52 25.82
N GLU A 150 1.92 -12.59 24.70
CA GLU A 150 3.26 -13.21 24.61
C GLU A 150 4.22 -12.56 25.62
N ARG A 151 4.31 -11.23 25.62
CA ARG A 151 5.16 -10.48 26.56
C ARG A 151 4.77 -10.73 28.01
N TYR A 152 3.47 -10.71 28.32
CA TYR A 152 2.97 -11.03 29.66
C TYR A 152 3.31 -12.46 30.09
N SER A 153 3.18 -13.43 29.19
CA SER A 153 3.50 -14.83 29.46
C SER A 153 4.99 -15.04 29.73
N ALA A 154 5.87 -14.31 29.03
CA ALA A 154 7.31 -14.34 29.20
C ALA A 154 7.76 -13.78 30.56
N ASP A 155 7.06 -12.75 31.07
CA ASP A 155 7.31 -12.18 32.40
C ASP A 155 6.72 -13.02 33.55
N SER A 156 5.78 -13.93 33.26
CA SER A 156 5.12 -14.77 34.27
C SER A 156 6.00 -15.96 34.70
N LYS A 157 6.19 -16.16 36.02
CA LYS A 157 7.11 -17.16 36.59
C LYS A 157 6.57 -18.59 36.67
N THR A 158 5.40 -18.90 36.10
CA THR A 158 4.69 -20.18 36.29
C THR A 158 4.88 -21.13 35.10
N PRO A 159 5.53 -22.31 35.25
CA PRO A 159 6.01 -23.10 34.11
C PRO A 159 5.02 -24.11 33.49
N ALA A 160 3.91 -24.47 34.14
CA ALA A 160 3.02 -25.53 33.64
C ALA A 160 1.84 -25.02 32.78
N ALA A 161 1.42 -23.76 32.96
CA ALA A 161 0.39 -23.11 32.15
C ALA A 161 0.96 -22.45 30.88
N THR A 162 2.28 -22.36 30.76
CA THR A 162 2.96 -21.60 29.70
C THR A 162 3.11 -22.38 28.40
N GLU A 163 3.22 -23.71 28.40
CA GLU A 163 3.33 -24.47 27.13
C GLU A 163 2.02 -24.53 26.35
N ALA A 164 0.90 -24.83 27.02
CA ALA A 164 -0.41 -24.86 26.38
C ALA A 164 -0.82 -23.47 25.86
N LEU A 165 -0.58 -22.42 26.67
CA LEU A 165 -0.82 -21.03 26.26
C LEU A 165 0.08 -20.61 25.09
N LYS A 166 1.36 -21.01 25.07
CA LYS A 166 2.25 -20.76 23.92
C LYS A 166 1.73 -21.44 22.65
N ALA A 167 1.28 -22.69 22.74
CA ALA A 167 0.71 -23.39 21.60
C ALA A 167 -0.56 -22.71 21.06
N GLU A 168 -1.44 -22.24 21.94
CA GLU A 168 -2.64 -21.48 21.57
C GLU A 168 -2.30 -20.11 20.95
N LEU A 169 -1.32 -19.39 21.50
CA LEU A 169 -0.84 -18.12 20.95
C LEU A 169 -0.23 -18.29 19.55
N GLU A 170 0.58 -19.33 19.34
CA GLU A 170 1.13 -19.65 18.02
C GLU A 170 0.03 -20.01 17.00
N GLN A 171 -0.99 -20.76 17.42
CA GLN A 171 -2.14 -21.06 16.57
C GLN A 171 -2.89 -19.79 16.16
N HIS A 172 -3.17 -18.89 17.11
CA HIS A 172 -3.84 -17.62 16.82
C HIS A 172 -2.98 -16.70 15.96
N ARG A 173 -1.66 -16.69 16.17
CA ARG A 173 -0.71 -15.94 15.34
C ARG A 173 -0.69 -16.44 13.90
N ALA A 174 -0.69 -17.76 13.71
CA ALA A 174 -0.79 -18.36 12.39
C ALA A 174 -2.13 -18.00 11.70
N ALA A 175 -3.24 -18.03 12.45
CA ALA A 175 -4.55 -17.62 11.94
C ALA A 175 -4.59 -16.14 11.55
N ALA A 176 -4.09 -15.24 12.40
CA ALA A 176 -4.02 -13.80 12.12
C ALA A 176 -3.17 -13.51 10.87
N LYS A 177 -2.03 -14.19 10.73
CA LYS A 177 -1.19 -14.11 9.52
C LYS A 177 -1.93 -14.59 8.28
N SER A 178 -2.72 -15.67 8.38
CA SER A 178 -3.57 -16.15 7.28
C SER A 178 -4.61 -15.09 6.90
N PHE A 179 -5.36 -14.56 7.86
CA PHE A 179 -6.37 -13.53 7.57
C PHE A 179 -5.77 -12.28 6.93
N ARG A 180 -4.58 -11.85 7.38
CA ARG A 180 -3.89 -10.72 6.74
C ARG A 180 -3.58 -11.02 5.27
N LYS A 181 -3.09 -12.23 4.97
CA LYS A 181 -2.82 -12.66 3.60
C LYS A 181 -4.11 -12.67 2.76
N ASP A 182 -5.19 -13.24 3.30
CA ASP A 182 -6.49 -13.32 2.62
C ASP A 182 -7.04 -11.91 2.33
N ILE A 183 -6.92 -10.97 3.27
CA ILE A 183 -7.32 -9.57 3.08
C ILE A 183 -6.54 -8.93 1.93
N THR A 184 -5.22 -9.10 1.90
CA THR A 184 -4.39 -8.59 0.80
C THR A 184 -4.79 -9.21 -0.55
N GLU A 185 -5.07 -10.51 -0.57
CA GLU A 185 -5.53 -11.21 -1.77
C GLU A 185 -6.90 -10.70 -2.24
N TYR A 186 -7.87 -10.53 -1.33
CA TYR A 186 -9.19 -9.99 -1.68
C TYR A 186 -9.13 -8.54 -2.16
N VAL A 187 -8.28 -7.70 -1.57
CA VAL A 187 -8.05 -6.34 -2.08
C VAL A 187 -7.56 -6.39 -3.52
N ARG A 188 -6.56 -7.24 -3.81
CA ARG A 188 -6.06 -7.44 -5.18
C ARG A 188 -7.17 -7.92 -6.11
N LEU A 189 -7.95 -8.93 -5.71
CA LEU A 189 -9.06 -9.46 -6.51
C LEU A 189 -10.13 -8.40 -6.80
N ILE A 190 -10.44 -7.51 -5.84
CA ILE A 190 -11.38 -6.40 -6.06
C ILE A 190 -10.81 -5.40 -7.07
N GLU A 191 -9.53 -5.05 -6.99
CA GLU A 191 -8.89 -4.18 -7.97
C GLU A 191 -8.94 -4.78 -9.38
N LEU A 192 -8.62 -6.06 -9.52
CA LEU A 192 -8.72 -6.78 -10.78
C LEU A 192 -10.16 -6.84 -11.30
N ALA A 193 -11.12 -7.14 -10.43
CA ALA A 193 -12.53 -7.18 -10.78
C ALA A 193 -13.06 -5.81 -11.22
N ARG A 194 -12.56 -4.71 -10.64
CA ARG A 194 -12.88 -3.34 -11.05
C ARG A 194 -12.38 -3.00 -12.45
N LEU A 195 -11.21 -3.52 -12.85
CA LEU A 195 -10.67 -3.33 -14.21
C LEU A 195 -11.52 -4.02 -15.28
N GLN A 196 -12.20 -5.11 -14.91
CA GLN A 196 -13.00 -5.93 -15.82
C GLN A 196 -14.47 -5.48 -15.93
N VAL A 197 -14.91 -4.52 -15.11
CA VAL A 197 -16.27 -3.97 -15.16
C VAL A 197 -16.52 -3.34 -16.52
N GLY A 198 -17.65 -3.69 -17.14
CA GLY A 198 -18.10 -3.11 -18.41
C GLY A 198 -18.66 -4.17 -19.33
N VAL A 199 -18.94 -3.79 -20.58
CA VAL A 199 -19.56 -4.68 -21.57
C VAL A 199 -18.67 -5.86 -21.91
N GLY A 200 -19.09 -7.07 -21.51
CA GLY A 200 -18.31 -8.30 -21.64
C GLY A 200 -18.13 -9.05 -20.31
N ASP A 201 -18.46 -8.40 -19.18
CA ASP A 201 -18.52 -9.05 -17.88
C ASP A 201 -19.65 -10.12 -17.78
N SER A 202 -19.70 -10.83 -16.66
CA SER A 202 -20.67 -11.90 -16.43
C SER A 202 -22.14 -11.45 -16.47
N ARG A 203 -22.42 -10.15 -16.22
CA ARG A 203 -23.77 -9.57 -16.29
C ARG A 203 -24.19 -9.42 -17.76
N TYR A 204 -23.31 -8.86 -18.59
CA TYR A 204 -23.59 -8.71 -20.02
C TYR A 204 -23.63 -10.06 -20.74
N GLN A 205 -22.77 -11.02 -20.35
CA GLN A 205 -22.86 -12.39 -20.87
C GLN A 205 -24.20 -13.06 -20.54
N ARG A 206 -24.76 -12.78 -19.36
CA ARG A 206 -26.11 -13.25 -19.00
C ARG A 206 -27.17 -12.56 -19.85
N ASP A 207 -27.03 -11.27 -20.09
CA ASP A 207 -27.95 -10.51 -20.93
C ASP A 207 -27.92 -11.02 -22.39
N ASP A 208 -26.76 -11.38 -22.92
CA ASP A 208 -26.63 -12.00 -24.24
C ASP A 208 -27.27 -13.40 -24.30
N ARG A 209 -27.12 -14.22 -23.25
CA ARG A 209 -27.83 -15.52 -23.16
C ARG A 209 -29.34 -15.35 -23.15
N ASN A 210 -29.85 -14.38 -22.38
CA ASN A 210 -31.28 -14.08 -22.33
C ASN A 210 -31.79 -13.62 -23.71
N ARG A 211 -31.00 -12.80 -24.43
CA ARG A 211 -31.34 -12.35 -25.79
C ARG A 211 -31.35 -13.53 -26.78
N ALA A 212 -30.37 -14.42 -26.72
CA ALA A 212 -30.30 -15.60 -27.57
C ALA A 212 -31.51 -16.53 -27.34
N GLN A 213 -31.84 -16.84 -26.09
CA GLN A 213 -33.03 -17.63 -25.72
C GLN A 213 -34.32 -16.98 -26.23
N TYR A 214 -34.44 -15.66 -26.11
CA TYR A 214 -35.60 -14.93 -26.62
C TYR A 214 -35.74 -15.06 -28.14
N LEU A 215 -34.64 -14.94 -28.89
CA LEU A 215 -34.64 -15.11 -30.35
C LEU A 215 -34.99 -16.55 -30.77
N GLU A 216 -34.51 -17.54 -30.03
CA GLU A 216 -34.86 -18.95 -30.26
C GLU A 216 -36.36 -19.20 -30.06
N LEU A 217 -36.96 -18.64 -29.00
CA LEU A 217 -38.39 -18.74 -28.75
C LEU A 217 -39.21 -18.05 -29.84
N ILE A 218 -38.76 -16.92 -30.38
CA ILE A 218 -39.41 -16.27 -31.54
C ILE A 218 -39.35 -17.17 -32.77
N ALA A 219 -38.19 -17.75 -33.07
CA ALA A 219 -38.03 -18.65 -34.21
C ALA A 219 -38.95 -19.88 -34.08
N ARG A 220 -39.02 -20.47 -32.89
CA ARG A 220 -39.92 -21.58 -32.58
C ARG A 220 -41.39 -21.20 -32.70
N GLU A 221 -41.78 -20.02 -32.18
CA GLU A 221 -43.15 -19.49 -32.32
C GLU A 221 -43.54 -19.37 -33.80
N ARG A 222 -42.65 -18.83 -34.64
CA ARG A 222 -42.88 -18.66 -36.08
C ARG A 222 -43.01 -20.00 -36.81
N GLN A 223 -42.17 -20.97 -36.46
CA GLN A 223 -42.24 -22.33 -37.02
C GLN A 223 -43.55 -23.02 -36.66
N LEU A 224 -43.99 -22.93 -35.41
CA LEU A 224 -45.28 -23.47 -34.97
C LEU A 224 -46.46 -22.78 -35.65
N MET A 225 -46.43 -21.46 -35.80
CA MET A 225 -47.46 -20.75 -36.55
C MET A 225 -47.53 -21.20 -38.02
N ALA A 226 -46.38 -21.44 -38.64
CA ALA A 226 -46.31 -21.96 -40.01
C ALA A 226 -46.85 -23.40 -40.14
N SER A 227 -46.50 -24.30 -39.20
CA SER A 227 -46.97 -25.69 -39.23
C SER A 227 -48.46 -25.83 -38.95
N LEU A 228 -49.02 -24.93 -38.13
CA LEU A 228 -50.45 -24.88 -37.81
C LEU A 228 -51.29 -24.12 -38.85
N GLY A 229 -50.66 -23.56 -39.91
CA GLY A 229 -51.35 -22.77 -40.92
C GLY A 229 -51.95 -21.46 -40.40
N ILE A 230 -51.46 -20.96 -39.25
CA ILE A 230 -51.92 -19.71 -38.66
C ILE A 230 -51.40 -18.55 -39.52
N ARG A 231 -52.31 -17.67 -39.94
CA ARG A 231 -51.96 -16.49 -40.74
C ARG A 231 -51.06 -15.56 -39.92
N ARG A 232 -49.84 -15.32 -40.43
CA ARG A 232 -48.88 -14.37 -39.88
C ARG A 232 -49.15 -12.96 -40.41
N ASP A 233 -48.91 -11.95 -39.59
CA ASP A 233 -48.94 -10.55 -40.03
C ASP A 233 -47.68 -10.24 -40.85
N SER A 234 -47.86 -9.93 -42.13
CA SER A 234 -46.77 -9.62 -43.05
C SER A 234 -45.96 -8.38 -42.64
N GLY A 235 -46.59 -7.41 -41.98
CA GLY A 235 -45.93 -6.23 -41.45
C GLY A 235 -44.99 -6.57 -40.28
N VAL A 236 -45.42 -7.48 -39.41
CA VAL A 236 -44.62 -7.98 -38.29
C VAL A 236 -43.44 -8.82 -38.80
N ASP A 237 -43.68 -9.75 -39.73
CA ASP A 237 -42.62 -10.56 -40.34
C ASP A 237 -41.56 -9.69 -41.02
N ALA A 238 -41.97 -8.71 -41.84
CA ALA A 238 -41.03 -7.77 -42.47
C ALA A 238 -40.23 -6.93 -41.44
N GLY A 239 -40.86 -6.57 -40.31
CA GLY A 239 -40.19 -5.90 -39.20
C GLY A 239 -39.14 -6.77 -38.52
N LEU A 240 -39.46 -8.04 -38.24
CA LEU A 240 -38.55 -9.00 -37.64
C LEU A 240 -37.36 -9.32 -38.56
N GLU A 241 -37.59 -9.47 -39.85
CA GLU A 241 -36.52 -9.66 -40.84
C GLU A 241 -35.57 -8.45 -40.90
N ARG A 242 -36.10 -7.22 -40.87
CA ARG A 242 -35.28 -6.01 -40.79
C ARG A 242 -34.43 -6.00 -39.52
N ALA A 243 -35.02 -6.34 -38.37
CA ALA A 243 -34.29 -6.43 -37.11
C ALA A 243 -33.19 -7.50 -37.17
N ALA A 244 -33.46 -8.66 -37.78
CA ALA A 244 -32.48 -9.72 -37.95
C ALA A 244 -31.29 -9.29 -38.84
N ARG A 245 -31.55 -8.55 -39.93
CA ARG A 245 -30.49 -7.98 -40.79
C ARG A 245 -29.63 -6.97 -40.03
N LEU A 246 -30.24 -6.11 -39.21
CA LEU A 246 -29.50 -5.16 -38.38
C LEU A 246 -28.64 -5.87 -37.34
N ASP A 247 -29.16 -6.90 -36.66
CA ASP A 247 -28.38 -7.70 -35.71
C ASP A 247 -27.18 -8.39 -36.37
N ALA A 248 -27.37 -8.95 -37.57
CA ALA A 248 -26.28 -9.56 -38.33
C ALA A 248 -25.18 -8.53 -38.68
N SER A 249 -25.57 -7.32 -39.08
CA SER A 249 -24.63 -6.22 -39.33
C SER A 249 -23.90 -5.78 -38.06
N LEU A 250 -24.57 -5.72 -36.92
CA LEU A 250 -23.95 -5.42 -35.63
C LEU A 250 -22.98 -6.53 -35.20
N ALA A 251 -23.34 -7.80 -35.42
CA ALA A 251 -22.47 -8.94 -35.14
C ALA A 251 -21.20 -8.92 -35.99
N GLN A 252 -21.31 -8.59 -37.27
CA GLN A 252 -20.15 -8.41 -38.14
C GLN A 252 -19.24 -7.27 -37.67
N ARG A 253 -19.82 -6.14 -37.22
CA ARG A 253 -19.04 -5.01 -36.70
C ARG A 253 -18.35 -5.36 -35.39
N ASP A 254 -19.02 -6.06 -34.48
CA ASP A 254 -18.41 -6.53 -33.23
C ASP A 254 -17.24 -7.48 -33.49
N ALA A 255 -17.39 -8.42 -34.43
CA ALA A 255 -16.31 -9.32 -34.82
C ALA A 255 -15.11 -8.58 -35.41
N ALA A 256 -15.34 -7.52 -36.19
CA ALA A 256 -14.26 -6.66 -36.68
C ALA A 256 -13.55 -5.91 -35.55
N VAL A 257 -14.31 -5.44 -34.55
CA VAL A 257 -13.73 -4.85 -33.33
C VAL A 257 -12.88 -5.87 -32.58
N ASP A 258 -13.35 -7.13 -32.44
CA ASP A 258 -12.59 -8.18 -31.75
C ASP A 258 -11.23 -8.46 -32.44
N VAL A 259 -11.17 -8.40 -33.77
CA VAL A 259 -9.90 -8.53 -34.51
C VAL A 259 -8.94 -7.37 -34.19
N ILE A 260 -9.43 -6.12 -34.18
CA ILE A 260 -8.62 -4.94 -33.84
C ILE A 260 -8.14 -5.02 -32.39
N VAL A 261 -8.99 -5.49 -31.47
CA VAL A 261 -8.64 -5.70 -30.07
C VAL A 261 -7.50 -6.72 -29.96
N GLU A 262 -7.60 -7.87 -30.64
CA GLU A 262 -6.55 -8.89 -30.58
C GLU A 262 -5.21 -8.38 -31.12
N GLU A 263 -5.23 -7.63 -32.22
CA GLU A 263 -4.02 -7.01 -32.79
C GLU A 263 -3.36 -6.04 -31.80
N ARG A 264 -4.14 -5.11 -31.21
CA ARG A 264 -3.63 -4.15 -30.21
C ARG A 264 -3.09 -4.85 -28.96
N ILE A 265 -3.77 -5.89 -28.50
CA ILE A 265 -3.34 -6.68 -27.34
C ILE A 265 -2.03 -7.41 -27.64
N SER A 266 -1.89 -7.99 -28.83
CA SER A 266 -0.64 -8.64 -29.24
C SER A 266 0.53 -7.66 -29.22
N GLY A 267 0.33 -6.44 -29.74
CA GLY A 267 1.33 -5.38 -29.67
C GLY A 267 1.69 -4.99 -28.24
N MET A 268 0.68 -4.80 -27.37
CA MET A 268 0.90 -4.46 -25.96
C MET A 268 1.59 -5.59 -25.18
N ARG A 269 1.23 -6.85 -25.42
CA ARG A 269 1.87 -8.00 -24.79
C ARG A 269 3.35 -8.07 -25.11
N SER A 270 3.72 -7.85 -26.37
CA SER A 270 5.14 -7.79 -26.75
C SER A 270 5.92 -6.75 -25.96
N VAL A 271 5.34 -5.57 -25.73
CA VAL A 271 5.97 -4.51 -24.93
C VAL A 271 6.03 -4.92 -23.46
N ILE A 272 4.95 -5.50 -22.91
CA ILE A 272 4.93 -5.95 -21.51
C ILE A 272 5.96 -7.06 -21.27
N ASP A 273 6.11 -8.01 -22.20
CA ASP A 273 7.09 -9.09 -22.10
C ASP A 273 8.53 -8.52 -22.10
N GLU A 274 8.81 -7.55 -22.98
CA GLU A 274 10.11 -6.85 -23.03
C GLU A 274 10.38 -6.07 -21.73
N GLU A 275 9.40 -5.33 -21.21
CA GLU A 275 9.54 -4.58 -19.95
C GLU A 275 9.67 -5.52 -18.74
N THR A 276 9.03 -6.69 -18.76
CA THR A 276 9.17 -7.72 -17.71
C THR A 276 10.59 -8.27 -17.69
N GLU A 277 11.19 -8.51 -18.86
CA GLU A 277 12.58 -8.95 -18.97
C GLU A 277 13.55 -7.87 -18.46
N LYS A 278 13.35 -6.60 -18.85
CA LYS A 278 14.14 -5.47 -18.34
C LYS A 278 14.02 -5.33 -16.83
N LEU A 279 12.81 -5.50 -16.27
CA LEU A 279 12.55 -5.41 -14.84
C LEU A 279 13.30 -6.48 -14.04
N ALA A 280 13.39 -7.71 -14.56
CA ALA A 280 14.23 -8.75 -13.97
C ALA A 280 15.71 -8.30 -13.93
N GLY A 281 16.22 -7.68 -15.00
CA GLY A 281 17.57 -7.10 -15.05
C GLY A 281 17.77 -5.94 -14.07
N TYR A 282 16.77 -5.06 -13.91
CA TYR A 282 16.82 -3.96 -12.95
C TYR A 282 16.87 -4.47 -11.50
N ARG A 283 16.14 -5.55 -11.18
CA ARG A 283 16.20 -6.18 -9.85
C ARG A 283 17.59 -6.68 -9.52
N THR A 284 18.17 -7.47 -10.41
CA THR A 284 19.52 -8.01 -10.21
C THR A 284 20.55 -6.88 -10.05
N SER A 285 20.45 -5.83 -10.87
CA SER A 285 21.32 -4.66 -10.76
C SER A 285 21.11 -3.92 -9.43
N LEU A 286 19.87 -3.70 -9.00
CA LEU A 286 19.55 -3.03 -7.73
C LEU A 286 20.02 -3.84 -6.51
N ASP A 287 19.92 -5.17 -6.55
CA ASP A 287 20.41 -6.00 -5.46
C ASP A 287 21.93 -6.01 -5.38
N SER A 288 22.64 -6.02 -6.53
CA SER A 288 24.10 -5.83 -6.56
C SER A 288 24.50 -4.47 -5.99
N LEU A 289 23.89 -3.39 -6.50
CA LEU A 289 24.15 -2.03 -6.03
C LEU A 289 23.79 -1.86 -4.55
N SER A 290 22.77 -2.57 -4.06
CA SER A 290 22.42 -2.59 -2.63
C SER A 290 23.50 -3.21 -1.79
N GLY A 291 24.06 -4.35 -2.22
CA GLY A 291 25.15 -5.00 -1.50
C GLY A 291 26.39 -4.12 -1.46
N GLU A 292 26.76 -3.52 -2.60
CA GLU A 292 27.88 -2.59 -2.70
C GLU A 292 27.66 -1.33 -1.83
N ALA A 293 26.46 -0.74 -1.87
CA ALA A 293 26.14 0.42 -1.05
C ALA A 293 26.14 0.09 0.45
N GLU A 294 25.66 -1.08 0.86
CA GLU A 294 25.68 -1.52 2.26
C GLU A 294 27.12 -1.69 2.77
N GLU A 295 28.02 -2.24 1.96
CA GLU A 295 29.44 -2.35 2.29
C GLU A 295 30.10 -0.97 2.44
N VAL A 296 29.89 -0.07 1.46
CA VAL A 296 30.48 1.28 1.47
C VAL A 296 29.93 2.11 2.62
N VAL A 297 28.60 2.13 2.83
CA VAL A 297 27.97 2.85 3.93
C VAL A 297 28.38 2.25 5.27
N GLY A 298 28.50 0.92 5.38
CA GLY A 298 29.03 0.23 6.55
C GLY A 298 30.45 0.70 6.89
N GLY A 299 31.31 0.83 5.88
CA GLY A 299 32.66 1.37 6.03
C GLY A 299 32.67 2.84 6.48
N VAL A 300 31.87 3.71 5.84
CA VAL A 300 31.78 5.14 6.18
C VAL A 300 31.18 5.35 7.58
N THR A 301 30.12 4.62 7.93
CA THR A 301 29.50 4.68 9.26
C THR A 301 30.47 4.22 10.34
N TYR A 302 31.16 3.11 10.13
CA TYR A 302 32.19 2.63 11.07
C TYR A 302 33.29 3.67 11.28
N ALA A 303 33.82 4.25 10.20
CA ALA A 303 34.85 5.27 10.27
C ALA A 303 34.35 6.54 10.99
N ASN A 304 33.11 6.94 10.76
CA ASN A 304 32.50 8.09 11.43
C ASN A 304 32.27 7.81 12.92
N PHE A 305 31.72 6.65 13.29
CA PHE A 305 31.56 6.23 14.69
C PHE A 305 32.90 6.16 15.42
N GLU A 306 33.95 5.65 14.77
CA GLU A 306 35.29 5.59 15.34
C GLU A 306 35.87 7.00 15.60
N SER A 307 35.65 7.92 14.67
CA SER A 307 36.01 9.33 14.80
C SER A 307 35.25 10.01 15.95
N VAL A 308 33.94 9.78 16.05
CA VAL A 308 33.08 10.29 17.14
C VAL A 308 33.52 9.70 18.48
N ARG A 309 33.80 8.39 18.56
CA ARG A 309 34.30 7.71 19.76
C ARG A 309 35.61 8.33 20.26
N LYS A 310 36.59 8.54 19.37
CA LYS A 310 37.86 9.20 19.73
C LYS A 310 37.64 10.61 20.26
N ARG A 311 36.68 11.37 19.72
CA ARG A 311 36.34 12.72 20.22
C ARG A 311 35.68 12.70 21.59
N PHE A 312 34.74 11.77 21.82
CA PHE A 312 34.16 11.59 23.15
C PHE A 312 35.25 11.24 24.16
N TYR A 313 36.19 10.38 23.77
CA TYR A 313 37.35 10.05 24.60
C TYR A 313 38.22 11.29 24.88
N ASP A 314 38.62 12.05 23.86
CA ASP A 314 39.43 13.26 24.02
C ASP A 314 38.72 14.35 24.84
N LEU A 315 37.40 14.51 24.65
CA LEU A 315 36.58 15.47 25.38
C LEU A 315 36.48 15.09 26.86
N VAL A 316 36.23 13.81 27.15
CA VAL A 316 36.21 13.28 28.51
C VAL A 316 37.59 13.42 29.14
N LEU A 317 38.67 13.06 28.44
CA LEU A 317 40.03 13.20 28.91
C LEU A 317 40.36 14.68 29.23
N ARG A 318 39.96 15.62 28.37
CA ARG A 318 40.16 17.05 28.61
C ARG A 318 39.31 17.58 29.77
N ALA A 319 38.10 17.07 29.93
CA ALA A 319 37.24 17.39 31.07
C ALA A 319 37.84 16.85 32.38
N ASP A 320 38.40 15.65 32.37
CA ASP A 320 39.08 15.04 33.52
C ASP A 320 40.36 15.80 33.89
N VAL A 321 41.18 16.19 32.90
CA VAL A 321 42.35 17.07 33.12
C VAL A 321 41.91 18.42 33.67
N GLY A 322 40.87 19.04 33.12
CA GLY A 322 40.33 20.29 33.67
C GLY A 322 39.84 20.15 35.12
N ARG A 323 39.29 18.97 35.47
CA ARG A 323 38.92 18.65 36.87
C ARG A 323 40.13 18.56 37.78
N ILE A 324 41.23 17.97 37.30
CA ILE A 324 42.52 17.90 38.00
C ILE A 324 43.12 19.30 38.16
N ASP A 325 43.08 20.14 37.12
CA ASP A 325 43.58 21.51 37.15
C ASP A 325 42.82 22.36 38.19
N ILE A 326 41.49 22.23 38.25
CA ILE A 326 40.66 22.90 39.27
C ILE A 326 40.98 22.38 40.67
N ALA A 327 41.17 21.07 40.83
CA ALA A 327 41.54 20.47 42.11
C ALA A 327 42.93 20.93 42.58
N TRP A 328 43.89 21.06 41.65
CA TRP A 328 45.22 21.59 41.93
C TRP A 328 45.16 23.07 42.28
N ALA A 329 44.41 23.89 41.53
CA ALA A 329 44.21 25.30 41.83
C ALA A 329 43.60 25.53 43.23
N ARG A 330 42.59 24.73 43.60
CA ARG A 330 42.03 24.75 44.98
C ARG A 330 43.07 24.36 46.02
N ARG A 331 43.86 23.31 45.78
CA ARG A 331 44.91 22.88 46.71
C ARG A 331 45.98 23.97 46.88
N GLU A 332 46.36 24.63 45.79
CA GLU A 332 47.35 25.69 45.78
C GLU A 332 46.84 26.93 46.54
N GLU A 333 45.58 27.31 46.33
CA GLU A 333 44.91 28.36 47.09
C GLU A 333 44.88 28.04 48.60
N HIS A 334 44.51 26.81 48.96
CA HIS A 334 44.56 26.35 50.36
C HIS A 334 45.97 26.40 50.94
N ARG A 335 47.00 26.00 50.18
CA ARG A 335 48.41 26.08 50.61
C ARG A 335 48.82 27.53 50.86
N MET A 336 48.55 28.45 49.93
CA MET A 336 48.83 29.87 50.11
C MET A 336 48.13 30.45 51.34
N LYS A 337 46.88 30.03 51.59
CA LYS A 337 46.12 30.46 52.77
C LYS A 337 46.75 29.95 54.06
N VAL A 338 47.20 28.70 54.09
CA VAL A 338 47.94 28.11 55.24
C VAL A 338 49.25 28.83 55.46
N ASP A 339 50.04 29.09 54.42
CA ASP A 339 51.31 29.84 54.54
C ASP A 339 51.07 31.25 55.08
N THR A 340 50.02 31.92 54.61
CA THR A 340 49.63 33.26 55.09
C THR A 340 49.22 33.23 56.56
N LEU A 341 48.41 32.25 56.96
CA LEU A 341 48.03 32.05 58.38
C LEU A 341 49.23 31.68 59.25
N THR A 342 50.19 30.91 58.72
CA THR A 342 51.39 30.51 59.46
C THR A 342 52.33 31.71 59.64
N ARG A 343 52.48 32.55 58.62
CA ARG A 343 53.20 33.84 58.73
C ARG A 343 52.50 34.77 59.71
N ALA A 344 51.18 34.94 59.60
CA ALA A 344 50.40 35.75 60.53
C ALA A 344 50.54 35.26 61.98
N ARG A 345 50.43 33.94 62.22
CA ARG A 345 50.67 33.33 63.52
C ARG A 345 52.10 33.55 64.01
N SER A 346 53.10 33.44 63.14
CA SER A 346 54.49 33.72 63.50
C SER A 346 54.70 35.20 63.87
N SER A 347 54.06 36.12 63.15
CA SER A 347 54.09 37.55 63.46
C SER A 347 53.33 37.88 64.74
N GLU A 348 52.19 37.23 65.01
CA GLU A 348 51.47 37.35 66.29
C GLU A 348 52.28 36.78 67.45
N LEU A 349 52.95 35.63 67.28
CA LEU A 349 53.85 35.09 68.30
C LEU A 349 55.02 36.03 68.58
N GLN A 350 55.63 36.62 67.55
CA GLN A 350 56.68 37.63 67.73
C GLN A 350 56.17 38.92 68.39
N ALA A 351 54.93 39.35 68.09
CA ALA A 351 54.32 40.50 68.73
C ALA A 351 54.04 40.20 70.22
N ILE A 352 53.52 39.01 70.54
CA ILE A 352 53.31 38.55 71.92
C ILE A 352 54.64 38.44 72.65
N ASP A 353 55.69 37.88 72.03
CA ASP A 353 57.02 37.79 72.63
C ASP A 353 57.62 39.19 72.88
N GLY A 354 57.45 40.13 71.95
CA GLY A 354 57.86 41.53 72.12
C GLY A 354 57.09 42.27 73.22
N GLU A 355 55.77 42.07 73.32
CA GLU A 355 54.96 42.59 74.44
C GLU A 355 55.38 41.96 75.78
N PHE A 356 55.76 40.67 75.80
CA PHE A 356 56.31 40.01 77.00
C PHE A 356 57.69 40.55 77.39
N GLU A 357 58.55 40.84 76.41
CA GLU A 357 59.88 41.42 76.62
C GLU A 357 59.76 42.86 77.17
N GLU A 358 58.83 43.68 76.66
CA GLU A 358 58.53 45.03 77.16
C GLU A 358 57.98 45.03 78.61
N ILE A 359 57.16 44.04 78.97
CA ILE A 359 56.70 43.83 80.35
C ILE A 359 57.85 43.36 81.25
N SER A 360 58.82 42.61 80.72
CA SER A 360 59.97 42.14 81.49
C SER A 360 61.02 43.24 81.73
N ASP A 361 61.23 44.14 80.76
CA ASP A 361 62.24 45.20 80.83
C ASP A 361 61.79 46.40 81.67
N THR A 362 60.49 46.60 81.84
CA THR A 362 59.93 47.59 82.80
C THR A 362 60.02 47.13 84.27
N GLY A 363 60.49 45.90 84.53
CA GLY A 363 60.67 45.35 85.87
C GLY A 363 62.06 45.51 86.49
N THR A 364 63.09 45.92 85.73
CA THR A 364 64.48 45.90 86.21
C THR A 364 65.31 47.11 85.75
N SER A 365 65.11 48.25 86.39
CA SER A 365 66.18 49.25 86.57
C SER A 365 65.89 50.24 87.72
N THR A 366 66.17 49.79 88.94
CA THR A 366 66.53 50.66 90.08
C THR A 366 67.89 50.21 90.61
N GLU A 367 68.86 51.14 90.52
CA GLU A 367 70.17 51.34 91.19
C GLU A 367 70.41 50.72 92.59
N PRO A 368 71.61 50.79 93.25
CA PRO A 368 72.94 51.37 92.87
C PRO A 368 74.21 50.58 93.37
N GLU A 369 75.39 51.23 93.22
CA GLU A 369 76.54 51.34 94.16
C GLU A 369 77.88 50.55 93.99
N ALA A 370 78.94 51.35 93.71
CA ALA A 370 80.17 51.60 94.52
C ALA A 370 81.49 50.78 94.41
N ALA A 371 82.57 51.58 94.57
CA ALA A 371 83.99 51.34 94.95
C ALA A 371 84.98 50.97 93.82
N GLN A 372 86.13 51.64 93.61
CA GLN A 372 87.01 52.47 94.47
C GLN A 372 87.55 53.71 93.75
#